data_AF-A0A1E3WDY6-F1
#
_entry.id   AF-A0A1E3WDY6-F1
#
_cell.length_a   1.000
_cell.length_b   1.000
_cell.length_c   1.000
_cell.angle_alpha   90.00
_cell.angle_beta   90.00
_cell.angle_gamma   90.00
#
_symmetry.space_group_name_H-M   'P 1'
#
loop_
_entity.id
_entity.type
_entity.pdbx_description
1 polymer ?
#
loop_
_entity_poly.entity_id
_entity_poly.type
_entity_poly.pdbx_seq_one_letter_code
_entity_poly.pdbx_strand_id
1 'polypeptide(L)' 'MPSEKSRYRGYEIQLRQEWSNWCANVHPTRSDLPLLTQSPLLTLSLSPEEALSAAKRNIDTALGGGAERNVA' A
#
# COMPACT_ATOMS: atom_id res chain seq x y z
N MET A 1 -0.74 -11.94 -15.99
CA MET A 1 -0.25 -12.27 -14.65
C MET A 1 -1.32 -11.89 -13.63
N PRO A 2 -1.75 -12.79 -12.75
CA PRO A 2 -2.81 -12.49 -11.79
C PRO A 2 -2.31 -11.41 -10.82
N SER A 3 -3.01 -10.28 -10.76
CA SER A 3 -2.78 -9.27 -9.74
C SER A 3 -3.38 -9.81 -8.44
N GLU A 4 -2.52 -10.18 -7.49
CA GLU A 4 -3.00 -10.72 -6.22
C GLU A 4 -3.50 -9.56 -5.36
N LYS A 5 -4.76 -9.65 -4.92
CA LYS A 5 -5.41 -8.61 -4.12
C LYS A 5 -5.59 -9.09 -2.69
N SER A 6 -5.08 -8.32 -1.75
CA SER A 6 -5.19 -8.58 -0.32
C SER A 6 -5.89 -7.41 0.37
N ARG A 7 -6.83 -7.69 1.28
CA ARG A 7 -7.49 -6.64 2.08
C ARG A 7 -6.87 -6.57 3.46
N TYR A 8 -6.53 -5.36 3.92
CA TYR A 8 -5.91 -5.13 5.21
C TYR A 8 -6.40 -3.83 5.84
N ARG A 9 -6.99 -3.90 7.06
CA ARG A 9 -7.49 -2.73 7.83
C ARG A 9 -8.36 -1.73 7.03
N GLY A 10 -9.17 -2.22 6.09
CA GLY A 10 -10.02 -1.37 5.25
C GLY A 10 -9.32 -0.78 4.02
N TYR A 11 -8.08 -1.18 3.76
CA TYR A 11 -7.37 -0.93 2.50
C TYR A 11 -7.36 -2.18 1.63
N GLU A 12 -7.43 -2.00 0.32
CA GLU A 12 -7.15 -3.00 -0.70
C GLU A 12 -5.71 -2.82 -1.16
N ILE A 13 -4.89 -3.85 -0.96
CA ILE A 13 -3.51 -3.95 -1.43
C ILE A 13 -3.54 -4.77 -2.71
N GLN A 14 -3.16 -4.15 -3.82
CA GLN A 14 -3.01 -4.81 -5.11
C GLN A 14 -1.53 -5.01 -5.41
N LEU A 15 -1.11 -6.27 -5.46
CA LEU A 15 0.22 -6.63 -5.92
C LEU A 15 0.26 -6.62 -7.44
N ARG A 16 1.26 -5.94 -7.99
CA ARG A 16 1.55 -5.90 -9.42
C ARG A 16 3.01 -6.24 -9.62
N GLN A 17 3.28 -7.16 -10.53
CA GLN A 17 4.62 -7.36 -11.04
C GLN A 17 4.88 -6.33 -12.14
N GLU A 18 5.87 -5.48 -11.93
CA GLU A 18 6.34 -4.50 -12.91
C GLU A 18 7.80 -4.83 -13.24
N TRP A 19 8.03 -5.32 -14.46
CA TRP A 19 9.30 -5.95 -14.88
C TRP A 19 9.69 -7.14 -13.98
N SER A 20 10.91 -7.12 -13.43
CA SER A 20 11.44 -8.15 -12.51
C SER A 20 11.15 -7.84 -11.04
N ASN A 21 10.41 -6.77 -10.74
CA ASN A 21 10.07 -6.36 -9.38
C ASN A 21 8.57 -6.47 -9.11
N TRP A 22 8.24 -6.55 -7.84
CA TRP A 22 6.90 -6.53 -7.30
C TRP A 22 6.64 -5.17 -6.66
N CYS A 23 5.50 -4.60 -6.97
CA CYS A 23 4.98 -3.37 -6.41
C CYS A 23 3.65 -3.66 -5.70
N ALA A 24 3.37 -2.92 -4.63
CA ALA A 24 2.12 -3.02 -3.88
C ALA A 24 1.39 -1.68 -3.91
N ASN A 25 0.28 -1.61 -4.64
CA ASN A 25 -0.58 -0.44 -4.63
C ASN A 25 -1.60 -0.56 -3.50
N VAL A 26 -1.72 0.47 -2.68
CA VAL A 26 -2.67 0.49 -1.57
C VAL A 26 -3.78 1.48 -1.88
N HIS A 27 -5.02 0.98 -1.87
CA HIS A 27 -6.21 1.76 -2.14
C HIS A 27 -7.12 1.74 -0.91
N PRO A 28 -7.52 2.89 -0.36
CA PRO A 28 -8.53 2.90 0.68
C PRO A 28 -9.85 2.43 0.10
N THR A 29 -10.50 1.46 0.76
CA THR A 29 -11.85 1.02 0.36
C THR A 29 -12.95 1.88 0.97
N ARG A 30 -12.60 2.77 1.90
CA ARG A 30 -13.51 3.69 2.60
C ARG A 30 -13.01 5.12 2.46
N SER A 31 -13.92 6.03 2.21
CA SER A 31 -13.63 7.47 2.08
C SER A 31 -13.19 8.13 3.40
N ASP A 32 -13.38 7.45 4.53
CA ASP A 32 -12.97 7.90 5.87
C ASP A 32 -11.47 7.62 6.16
N LEU A 33 -10.83 6.80 5.32
CA LEU A 33 -9.42 6.46 5.49
C LEU A 33 -8.51 7.49 4.80
N PRO A 34 -7.36 7.83 5.41
CA PRO A 34 -6.41 8.74 4.78
C PRO A 34 -5.94 8.17 3.44
N LEU A 35 -5.93 9.03 2.42
CA LEU A 35 -5.33 8.72 1.13
C LEU A 35 -3.82 8.59 1.33
N LEU A 36 -3.32 7.36 1.27
CA LEU A 36 -1.90 7.10 1.24
C LEU A 36 -1.40 7.56 -0.13
N THR A 37 -0.60 8.63 -0.16
CA THR A 37 0.06 9.08 -1.38
C THR A 37 0.83 7.89 -1.95
N GLN A 38 0.57 7.53 -3.20
CA GLN A 38 1.10 6.31 -3.83
C GLN A 38 2.64 6.32 -3.99
N SER A 39 3.30 7.45 -3.68
CA SER A 39 4.71 7.71 -3.98
C SER A 39 5.76 7.01 -3.11
N PRO A 40 5.53 6.61 -1.84
CA PRO A 40 6.50 5.79 -1.09
C PRO A 40 6.33 4.28 -1.31
N LEU A 41 5.24 3.83 -1.94
CA LEU A 41 4.86 2.42 -2.03
C LEU A 41 5.42 1.69 -3.25
N LEU A 42 6.24 2.36 -4.07
CA LEU A 42 7.14 1.74 -5.03
C LEU A 42 8.31 1.07 -4.27
N THR A 43 7.99 0.16 -3.36
CA THR A 43 8.98 -0.77 -2.84
C THR A 43 9.17 -1.78 -3.96
N LEU A 44 10.09 -1.48 -4.88
CA LEU A 44 10.51 -2.43 -5.92
C LEU A 44 11.15 -3.62 -5.20
N SER A 45 10.32 -4.60 -4.85
CA SER A 45 10.74 -5.76 -4.09
C SER A 45 10.94 -6.94 -5.03
N LEU A 46 11.93 -7.77 -4.75
CA LEU A 46 12.16 -8.99 -5.53
C LEU A 46 11.08 -10.06 -5.30
N SER A 47 10.27 -9.90 -4.24
CA SER A 47 9.25 -10.87 -3.81
C SER A 47 7.90 -10.20 -3.50
N PRO A 48 6.77 -10.86 -3.81
CA PRO A 48 5.42 -10.37 -3.51
C PRO A 48 5.15 -10.25 -2.00
N GLU A 49 5.72 -11.14 -1.20
CA GLU A 49 5.58 -11.13 0.27
C GLU A 49 6.23 -9.91 0.92
N GLU A 50 7.40 -9.51 0.41
CA GLU A 50 8.11 -8.30 0.86
C GLU A 50 7.32 -7.05 0.49
N ALA A 51 6.81 -6.98 -0.75
CA ALA A 51 5.95 -5.89 -1.19
C ALA A 51 4.67 -5.78 -0.32
N LEU A 52 4.06 -6.92 0.01
CA LEU A 52 2.88 -6.97 0.89
C LEU A 52 3.19 -6.54 2.32
N SER A 53 4.32 -6.98 2.87
CA SER A 53 4.74 -6.64 4.23
C SER A 53 5.10 -5.16 4.37
N ALA A 54 5.77 -4.59 3.35
CA ALA A 54 6.03 -3.17 3.26
C ALA A 54 4.73 -2.35 3.17
N ALA A 55 3.76 -2.80 2.38
CA ALA A 55 2.45 -2.16 2.27
C ALA A 55 1.68 -2.17 3.61
N LYS A 56 1.64 -3.31 4.32
CA LYS A 56 1.01 -3.42 5.64
C LYS A 56 1.68 -2.49 6.64
N ARG A 57 3.01 -2.48 6.73
CA ARG A 57 3.76 -1.59 7.63
C ARG A 57 3.46 -0.11 7.37
N ASN A 58 3.32 0.28 6.10
CA ASN A 58 2.93 1.64 5.74
C ASN A 58 1.50 1.97 6.18
N ILE A 59 0.55 1.05 5.99
CA ILE A 59 -0.82 1.20 6.50
C ILE A 59 -0.81 1.35 8.03
N ASP A 60 -0.08 0.49 8.74
CA ASP A 60 0.05 0.60 10.21
C ASP A 60 0.71 1.93 10.63
N THR A 61 1.69 2.42 9.87
CA THR A 61 2.34 3.72 10.13
C THR A 61 1.37 4.87 9.90
N ALA A 62 0.59 4.85 8.83
CA ALA A 62 -0.40 5.88 8.54
C ALA A 62 -1.62 5.85 9.48
N LEU A 63 -1.95 4.67 10.02
CA LEU A 63 -3.01 4.51 11.01
C LEU A 63 -2.52 4.78 12.45
N GLY A 64 -1.22 4.58 12.74
CA GLY A 64 -0.63 4.67 14.07
C GLY A 64 0.20 5.95 14.33
N GLY A 65 0.71 6.60 13.30
CA GLY A 65 1.37 7.90 13.33
C GLY A 65 0.42 8.94 12.75
N GLY A 66 -0.09 9.82 13.62
CA GLY A 66 -1.19 10.73 13.30
C GLY A 66 -1.03 11.48 11.99
N ALA A 67 -2.15 11.57 11.26
CA ALA A 67 -2.63 12.75 10.57
C ALA A 67 -1.66 13.95 10.52
N GLU A 68 -0.64 13.91 9.68
CA GLU A 68 -0.10 15.14 9.10
C GLU A 68 -0.84 15.41 7.79
N ARG A 69 -2.02 16.00 7.99
CA ARG A 69 -2.67 17.00 7.14
C ARG A 69 -1.85 17.37 5.90
N ASN A 70 -2.32 16.96 4.73
CA ASN A 70 -2.22 17.84 3.57
C ASN A 70 -3.52 18.64 3.50
N VAL A 71 -3.51 19.78 4.21
CA VAL A 71 -4.38 20.92 3.91
C VAL A 71 -3.53 21.87 3.05
N ALA A 72 -4.14 22.34 1.97
CA ALA A 72 -3.71 23.36 1.00
C ALA A 72 -2.79 22.89 -0.14
#